data_AF-A0A3N0GG01-F1
#
_entry.id   AF-A0A3N0GG01-F1
#
_cell.length_a   1.000
_cell.length_b   1.000
_cell.length_c   1.000
_cell.angle_alpha   90.00
_cell.angle_beta   90.00
_cell.angle_gamma   90.00
#
_symmetry.space_group_name_H-M   'P 1'
#
loop_
_entity.id
_entity.type
_entity.pdbx_description
1 polymer ?
#
loop_
_entity_poly.entity_id
_entity_poly.type
_entity_poly.pdbx_seq_one_letter_code
_entity_poly.pdbx_strand_id
1 'polypeptide(L)'
;MTVASRRLTTAARTHAAGHRLLTLAVAGVLFAGVLSLRLLAGDAADAYSMLYVFPVALVATTFGMRAGTAAGLLAVALIALWAAADQVSLPPVAWAARVLPILLLGLLVGEATDRLRRSEAERRRLEAAALLHREAIEINDSLVQGMAAAKWSLEAGSVDAGLRVLDDTIARGHELVSGLIRRADMGGRSEPLGERVDPTSRG
;
A
#
# COMPACT_ATOMS: atom_id res chain seq x y z
N MET A 1 -26.79 -11.31 -3.35
CA MET A 1 -25.48 -11.36 -2.67
C MET A 1 -24.78 -9.99 -2.57
N THR A 2 -25.51 -8.87 -2.61
CA THR A 2 -24.94 -7.51 -2.76
C THR A 2 -24.78 -6.74 -1.44
N VAL A 3 -25.32 -7.27 -0.34
CA VAL A 3 -25.30 -6.62 0.99
C VAL A 3 -24.07 -7.05 1.82
N ALA A 4 -23.53 -8.24 1.60
CA ALA A 4 -22.39 -8.77 2.35
C ALA A 4 -21.04 -8.10 1.97
N SER A 5 -20.85 -7.73 0.71
CA SER A 5 -19.63 -7.04 0.22
C SER A 5 -19.50 -5.60 0.72
N ARG A 6 -20.62 -4.91 0.99
CA ARG A 6 -20.64 -3.56 1.58
C ARG A 6 -20.17 -3.55 3.04
N ARG A 7 -20.45 -4.59 3.82
CA ARG A 7 -20.06 -4.66 5.23
C ARG A 7 -18.56 -4.91 5.42
N LEU A 8 -17.96 -5.75 4.57
CA LEU A 8 -16.52 -6.05 4.61
C LEU A 8 -15.65 -4.84 4.26
N THR A 9 -16.07 -4.01 3.30
CA THR A 9 -15.37 -2.77 2.91
C THR A 9 -15.47 -1.67 3.97
N THR A 10 -16.58 -1.64 4.73
CA THR A 10 -16.77 -0.64 5.80
C THR A 10 -15.87 -0.97 7.01
N ALA A 11 -15.80 -2.24 7.42
CA ALA A 11 -14.98 -2.68 8.56
C ALA A 11 -13.46 -2.51 8.32
N ALA A 12 -12.98 -2.76 7.10
CA ALA A 12 -11.57 -2.56 6.76
C ALA A 12 -11.16 -1.07 6.76
N ARG A 13 -12.07 -0.18 6.30
CA ARG A 13 -11.85 1.27 6.33
C ARG A 13 -11.83 1.83 7.76
N THR A 14 -12.71 1.35 8.64
CA THR A 14 -12.71 1.77 10.05
C THR A 14 -11.45 1.29 10.78
N HIS A 15 -10.96 0.09 10.48
CA HIS A 15 -9.70 -0.42 11.04
C HIS A 15 -8.48 0.40 10.60
N ALA A 16 -8.39 0.72 9.31
CA ALA A 16 -7.28 1.53 8.78
C ALA A 16 -7.31 2.98 9.32
N ALA A 17 -8.50 3.57 9.47
CA ALA A 17 -8.66 4.89 10.07
C ALA A 17 -8.30 4.88 11.56
N GLY A 18 -8.77 3.87 12.31
CA GLY A 18 -8.44 3.71 13.73
C GLY A 18 -6.95 3.54 13.98
N HIS A 19 -6.26 2.74 13.15
CA HIS A 19 -4.81 2.58 13.26
C HIS A 19 -4.05 3.89 13.01
N ARG A 20 -4.44 4.67 11.99
CA ARG A 20 -3.82 5.98 11.71
C ARG A 20 -4.01 6.97 12.84
N LEU A 21 -5.22 7.06 13.39
CA LEU A 21 -5.53 7.90 14.54
C LEU A 21 -4.73 7.49 15.77
N LEU A 22 -4.64 6.19 16.04
CA LEU A 22 -3.84 5.66 17.13
C LEU A 22 -2.35 5.98 16.97
N THR A 23 -1.80 5.83 15.76
CA THR A 23 -0.41 6.23 15.49
C THR A 23 -0.17 7.70 15.78
N LEU A 24 -1.07 8.60 15.34
CA LEU A 24 -0.95 10.03 15.62
C LEU A 24 -1.07 10.34 17.11
N ALA A 25 -1.97 9.67 17.83
CA ALA A 25 -2.10 9.81 19.28
C ALA A 25 -0.81 9.37 19.99
N VAL A 26 -0.28 8.19 19.65
CA VAL A 26 0.97 7.67 20.21
C VAL A 26 2.15 8.59 19.89
N ALA A 27 2.27 9.04 18.63
CA ALA A 27 3.31 9.99 18.25
C ALA A 27 3.19 11.31 19.01
N GLY A 28 1.98 11.84 19.18
CA GLY A 28 1.72 13.05 19.97
C GLY A 28 2.11 12.89 21.43
N VAL A 29 1.76 11.75 22.06
CA VAL A 29 2.17 11.43 23.43
C VAL A 29 3.69 11.33 23.55
N LEU A 30 4.36 10.70 22.59
CA LEU A 30 5.82 10.62 22.57
C LEU A 30 6.47 12.01 22.43
N PHE A 31 6.00 12.86 21.51
CA PHE A 31 6.49 14.23 21.37
C PHE A 31 6.30 15.03 22.66
N ALA A 32 5.11 14.97 23.25
CA ALA A 32 4.78 15.66 24.50
C ALA A 32 5.62 15.14 25.69
N GLY A 33 5.84 13.83 25.76
CA GLY A 33 6.66 13.20 26.79
C GLY A 33 8.13 13.62 26.69
N VAL A 34 8.70 13.64 25.48
CA VAL A 34 10.08 14.10 25.27
C VAL A 34 10.22 15.58 25.63
N LEU A 35 9.27 16.42 25.24
CA LEU A 35 9.26 17.85 25.61
C LEU A 35 9.15 18.05 27.13
N SER A 36 8.25 17.32 27.79
CA SER A 36 8.04 17.41 29.24
C SER A 36 9.29 16.97 30.01
N LEU A 37 9.91 15.86 29.60
CA LEU A 37 11.16 15.39 30.18
C LEU A 37 12.28 16.43 30.05
N ARG A 38 12.34 17.08 28.88
CA ARG A 38 13.33 18.13 28.61
C ARG A 38 13.14 19.36 29.49
N LEU A 39 11.90 19.76 29.75
CA LEU A 39 11.58 20.92 30.61
C LEU A 39 11.80 20.64 32.10
N LEU A 40 11.61 19.40 32.56
CA LEU A 40 11.66 19.05 33.99
C LEU A 40 13.04 18.57 34.48
N ALA A 41 13.85 17.97 33.61
CA ALA A 41 15.12 17.32 33.96
C ALA A 41 16.34 17.93 33.23
N GLY A 42 16.18 19.16 32.72
CA GLY A 42 17.10 19.83 31.78
C GLY A 42 18.48 20.16 32.35
N ASP A 43 19.37 19.18 32.42
CA ASP A 43 20.83 19.36 32.54
C ASP A 43 21.57 18.47 31.51
N ALA A 44 21.00 17.30 31.16
CA ALA A 44 21.53 16.40 30.14
C ALA A 44 21.13 16.80 28.69
N ALA A 45 21.44 18.04 28.29
CA ALA A 45 20.98 18.70 27.07
C ALA A 45 21.36 18.00 25.72
N ASP A 46 22.13 16.91 25.73
CA ASP A 46 22.45 16.12 24.54
C ASP A 46 21.58 14.86 24.38
N ALA A 47 21.31 14.11 25.45
CA ALA A 47 20.67 12.80 25.35
C ALA A 47 19.18 12.89 24.92
N TYR A 48 18.46 13.91 25.40
CA TYR A 48 17.01 14.00 25.17
C TYR A 48 16.63 14.28 23.71
N SER A 49 17.52 14.94 22.95
CA SER A 49 17.23 15.26 21.54
C SER A 49 17.15 14.00 20.68
N MET A 50 17.86 12.92 21.05
CA MET A 50 17.77 11.63 20.36
C MET A 50 16.41 10.95 20.53
N LEU A 51 15.66 11.23 21.59
CA LEU A 51 14.34 10.61 21.79
C LEU A 51 13.30 11.10 20.78
N TYR A 52 13.50 12.26 20.13
CA TYR A 52 12.62 12.70 19.04
C TYR A 52 12.69 11.79 17.80
N VAL A 53 13.70 10.93 17.69
CA VAL A 53 13.80 9.94 16.61
C VAL A 53 12.61 8.96 16.64
N PHE A 54 12.13 8.56 17.81
CA PHE A 54 11.02 7.59 17.93
C PHE A 54 9.70 8.07 17.31
N PRO A 55 9.14 9.24 17.70
CA PRO A 55 7.91 9.71 17.09
C PRO A 55 8.09 10.06 15.62
N VAL A 56 9.25 10.58 15.21
CA VAL A 56 9.54 10.89 13.79
C VAL A 56 9.56 9.60 12.95
N ALA A 57 10.25 8.55 13.42
CA ALA A 57 10.29 7.25 12.75
C ALA A 57 8.89 6.61 12.65
N LEU A 58 8.11 6.69 13.73
CA LEU A 58 6.75 6.15 13.77
C LEU A 58 5.84 6.84 12.73
N VAL A 59 5.91 8.17 12.64
CA VAL A 59 5.14 8.93 11.64
C VAL A 59 5.64 8.63 10.23
N ALA A 60 6.96 8.59 10.00
CA ALA A 60 7.56 8.31 8.70
C ALA A 60 7.18 6.92 8.16
N THR A 61 7.25 5.89 9.00
CA THR A 61 6.90 4.50 8.63
C THR A 61 5.40 4.31 8.38
N THR A 62 4.56 5.11 9.04
CA THR A 62 3.10 4.99 8.91
C THR A 62 2.55 5.82 7.74
N PHE A 63 3.10 7.00 7.49
CA PHE A 63 2.51 7.96 6.55
C PHE A 63 3.44 8.33 5.39
N GLY A 64 4.68 7.83 5.36
CA GLY A 64 5.62 8.02 4.27
C GLY A 64 6.42 9.32 4.38
N MET A 65 7.00 9.74 3.26
CA MET A 65 7.96 10.84 3.20
C MET A 65 7.39 12.18 3.68
N ARG A 66 6.21 12.58 3.19
CA ARG A 66 5.64 13.92 3.48
C ARG A 66 5.34 14.13 4.96
N ALA A 67 4.84 13.09 5.63
CA ALA A 67 4.52 13.16 7.05
C ALA A 67 5.79 12.97 7.90
N GLY A 68 6.72 12.12 7.48
CA GLY A 68 8.02 11.96 8.14
C GLY A 68 8.83 13.26 8.15
N THR A 69 8.87 13.99 7.03
CA THR A 69 9.54 15.29 6.96
C THR A 69 8.82 16.36 7.81
N ALA A 70 7.48 16.40 7.78
CA ALA A 70 6.71 17.30 8.64
C ALA A 70 6.96 17.02 10.14
N ALA A 71 7.01 15.74 10.54
CA ALA A 71 7.33 15.35 11.91
C ALA A 71 8.76 15.72 12.31
N GLY A 72 9.73 15.56 11.39
CA GLY A 72 11.10 16.01 11.61
C GLY A 72 11.19 17.53 11.80
N LEU A 73 10.49 18.32 10.99
CA LEU A 73 10.43 19.77 11.13
C LEU A 73 9.77 20.19 12.46
N LEU A 74 8.71 19.49 12.88
CA LEU A 74 8.09 19.70 14.17
C LEU A 74 9.07 19.44 15.32
N ALA A 75 9.84 18.35 15.26
CA ALA A 75 10.87 18.05 16.26
C ALA A 75 11.91 19.18 16.34
N VAL A 76 12.39 19.68 15.20
CA VAL A 76 13.34 20.79 15.12
C VAL A 76 12.75 22.06 15.73
N ALA A 77 11.49 22.37 15.44
CA ALA A 77 10.80 23.52 16.02
C ALA A 77 10.70 23.43 17.54
N LEU A 78 10.39 22.25 18.09
CA LEU A 78 10.35 22.02 19.53
C LEU A 78 11.73 22.18 20.19
N ILE A 79 12.80 21.72 19.53
CA ILE A 79 14.18 21.91 20.01
C ILE A 79 14.53 23.41 20.03
N ALA A 80 14.16 24.17 19.01
CA ALA A 80 14.39 25.62 18.93
C ALA A 80 13.60 26.40 19.96
N LEU A 81 12.35 26.03 20.18
CA LEU A 81 11.51 26.65 21.20
C LEU A 81 12.13 26.48 22.60
N TRP A 82 12.62 25.28 22.92
CA TRP A 82 13.32 25.05 24.18
C TRP A 82 14.62 25.84 24.29
N ALA A 83 15.46 25.83 23.25
CA ALA A 83 16.75 26.54 23.28
C ALA A 83 16.57 28.05 23.48
N ALA A 84 15.51 28.62 22.90
CA ALA A 84 15.14 30.01 23.10
C ALA A 84 14.61 30.29 24.53
N ALA A 85 13.83 29.37 25.10
CA ALA A 85 13.28 29.52 26.45
C ALA A 85 14.37 29.49 27.54
N ASP A 86 15.32 28.56 27.44
CA ASP A 86 16.43 28.41 28.40
C ASP A 86 17.64 29.32 28.08
N GLN A 87 17.51 30.20 27.08
CA GLN A 87 18.56 31.11 26.60
C GLN A 87 19.91 30.42 26.32
N VAL A 88 19.85 29.18 25.81
CA VAL A 88 21.03 28.38 25.55
C VAL A 88 21.69 28.82 24.25
N SER A 89 22.90 29.37 24.35
CA SER A 89 23.73 29.67 23.18
C SER A 89 24.39 28.41 22.64
N LEU A 90 23.75 27.76 21.67
CA LEU A 90 24.32 26.61 20.97
C LEU A 90 25.18 27.06 19.78
N PRO A 91 26.41 26.56 19.64
CA PRO A 91 27.20 26.82 18.43
C PRO A 91 26.53 26.18 17.20
N PRO A 92 26.74 26.72 15.98
CA PRO A 92 26.12 26.20 14.75
C PRO A 92 26.34 24.70 14.53
N VAL A 93 27.50 24.17 14.94
CA VAL A 93 27.82 22.75 14.85
C VAL A 93 26.95 21.88 15.77
N ALA A 94 26.63 22.36 16.97
CA ALA A 94 25.75 21.66 17.91
C ALA A 94 24.30 21.64 17.42
N TRP A 95 23.88 22.69 16.71
CA TRP A 95 22.62 22.74 15.98
C TRP A 95 22.57 21.71 14.84
N ALA A 96 23.60 21.69 13.98
CA ALA A 96 23.68 20.76 12.87
C ALA A 96 23.69 19.29 13.36
N ALA A 97 24.44 18.97 14.41
CA ALA A 97 24.53 17.63 14.99
C ALA A 97 23.19 17.08 15.50
N ARG A 98 22.23 17.96 15.84
CA ARG A 98 20.88 17.57 16.32
C ARG A 98 19.86 17.56 15.20
N VAL A 99 19.84 18.61 14.38
CA VAL A 99 18.83 18.83 13.35
C VAL A 99 19.03 17.89 12.17
N LEU A 100 20.27 17.74 11.72
CA LEU A 100 20.56 17.01 10.49
C LEU A 100 20.16 15.53 10.59
N PRO A 101 20.51 14.78 11.67
CA PRO A 101 20.09 13.38 11.78
C PRO A 101 18.58 13.20 11.85
N ILE A 102 17.85 14.08 12.55
CA ILE A 102 16.40 13.98 12.71
C ILE A 102 15.69 14.21 11.37
N LEU A 103 16.11 15.25 10.63
CA LEU A 103 15.53 15.55 9.31
C LEU A 103 15.86 14.45 8.30
N LEU A 104 17.12 14.00 8.27
CA LEU A 104 17.53 12.89 7.41
C LEU A 104 16.75 11.62 7.74
N LEU A 105 16.55 11.32 9.01
CA LEU A 105 15.79 10.14 9.43
C LEU A 105 14.33 10.22 8.95
N GLY A 106 13.65 11.35 9.17
CA GLY A 106 12.27 11.54 8.70
C GLY A 106 12.15 11.42 7.17
N LEU A 107 13.11 11.97 6.44
CA LEU A 107 13.16 11.92 4.97
C LEU A 107 13.46 10.51 4.46
N LEU A 108 14.59 9.91 4.87
CA LEU A 108 15.07 8.63 4.36
C LEU A 108 14.14 7.48 4.74
N VAL A 109 13.68 7.44 5.99
CA VAL A 109 12.75 6.39 6.44
C VAL A 109 11.41 6.54 5.73
N GLY A 110 10.94 7.78 5.56
CA GLY A 110 9.70 8.04 4.84
C GLY A 110 9.79 7.68 3.35
N GLU A 111 10.92 8.00 2.69
CA GLU A 111 11.18 7.60 1.31
C GLU A 111 11.29 6.08 1.18
N ALA A 112 12.04 5.41 2.06
CA ALA A 112 12.17 3.95 2.06
C ALA A 112 10.81 3.27 2.23
N THR A 113 9.97 3.81 3.12
CA THR A 113 8.59 3.35 3.32
C THR A 113 7.76 3.50 2.05
N ASP A 114 7.83 4.66 1.38
CA ASP A 114 7.08 4.90 0.15
C ASP A 114 7.58 4.03 -1.01
N ARG A 115 8.91 3.83 -1.11
CA ARG A 115 9.51 2.93 -2.10
C ARG A 115 9.07 1.48 -1.87
N LEU A 116 9.05 1.02 -0.62
CA LEU A 116 8.58 -0.32 -0.28
C LEU A 116 7.10 -0.49 -0.66
N ARG A 117 6.24 0.46 -0.30
CA ARG A 117 4.81 0.44 -0.66
C ARG A 117 4.57 0.40 -2.17
N ARG A 118 5.33 1.18 -2.94
CA ARG A 118 5.27 1.16 -4.40
C ARG A 118 5.73 -0.19 -4.96
N SER A 119 6.82 -0.75 -4.43
CA SER A 119 7.33 -2.05 -4.84
C SER A 119 6.34 -3.18 -4.55
N GLU A 120 5.72 -3.18 -3.37
CA GLU A 120 4.69 -4.17 -3.02
C GLU A 120 3.45 -4.06 -3.90
N ALA A 121 2.99 -2.84 -4.18
CA ALA A 121 1.86 -2.62 -5.06
C ALA A 121 2.14 -3.15 -6.47
N GLU A 122 3.36 -2.93 -6.98
CA GLU A 122 3.77 -3.43 -8.28
C GLU A 122 3.93 -4.96 -8.30
N ARG A 123 4.54 -5.55 -7.25
CA ARG A 123 4.61 -7.01 -7.11
C ARG A 123 3.22 -7.65 -7.12
N ARG A 124 2.26 -7.10 -6.37
CA ARG A 124 0.88 -7.61 -6.35
C ARG A 124 0.22 -7.53 -7.73
N ARG A 125 0.49 -6.47 -8.50
CA ARG A 125 -0.01 -6.32 -9.89
C ARG A 125 0.60 -7.38 -10.82
N LEU A 126 1.91 -7.58 -10.74
CA LEU A 126 2.62 -8.59 -11.54
C LEU A 126 2.18 -10.02 -11.19
N GLU A 127 2.01 -10.32 -9.91
CA GLU A 127 1.47 -11.62 -9.45
C GLU A 127 0.06 -11.86 -9.97
N ALA A 128 -0.82 -10.85 -9.91
CA ALA A 128 -2.17 -10.95 -10.46
C ALA A 128 -2.16 -11.19 -11.99
N ALA A 129 -1.28 -10.49 -12.73
CA ALA A 129 -1.13 -10.68 -14.17
C ALA A 129 -0.57 -12.07 -14.52
N ALA A 130 0.40 -12.57 -13.76
CA ALA A 130 1.00 -13.89 -13.97
C ALA A 130 0.00 -15.03 -13.74
N LEU A 131 -0.87 -14.90 -12.73
CA LEU A 131 -1.95 -15.86 -12.48
C LEU A 131 -2.92 -15.92 -13.66
N LEU A 132 -3.35 -14.76 -14.17
CA LEU A 132 -4.24 -14.70 -15.35
C LEU A 132 -3.58 -15.32 -16.59
N HIS A 133 -2.28 -15.08 -16.79
CA HIS A 133 -1.55 -15.68 -17.91
C HIS A 133 -1.47 -17.19 -17.82
N ARG A 134 -1.17 -17.75 -16.63
CA ARG A 134 -1.10 -19.20 -16.41
C ARG A 134 -2.43 -19.88 -16.69
N GLU A 135 -3.54 -19.27 -16.28
CA GLU A 135 -4.88 -19.83 -16.51
C GLU A 135 -5.26 -19.83 -17.99
N ALA A 136 -4.88 -18.79 -18.74
CA ALA A 136 -5.10 -18.77 -20.18
C ALA A 136 -4.39 -19.95 -20.89
N ILE A 137 -3.19 -20.31 -20.44
CA ILE A 137 -2.44 -21.47 -20.96
C ILE A 137 -3.16 -22.78 -20.64
N GLU A 138 -3.63 -22.96 -19.40
CA GLU A 138 -4.34 -24.17 -18.98
C GLU A 138 -5.67 -24.35 -19.72
N ILE A 139 -6.42 -23.26 -19.93
CA ILE A 139 -7.64 -23.26 -20.74
C ILE A 139 -7.32 -23.72 -22.16
N ASN A 140 -6.31 -23.13 -22.79
CA ASN A 140 -5.93 -23.48 -24.15
C ASN A 140 -5.55 -24.96 -24.28
N ASP A 141 -4.76 -25.50 -23.33
CA ASP A 141 -4.37 -26.92 -23.34
C ASP A 141 -5.60 -27.85 -23.20
N SER A 142 -6.51 -27.56 -22.26
CA SER A 142 -7.73 -28.35 -22.06
C SER A 142 -8.63 -28.38 -23.30
N LEU A 143 -8.74 -27.25 -24.01
CA LEU A 143 -9.49 -27.14 -25.25
C LEU A 143 -8.83 -27.93 -26.37
N VAL A 144 -7.52 -27.80 -26.55
CA VAL A 144 -6.76 -28.54 -27.57
C VAL A 144 -6.89 -30.05 -27.35
N GLN A 145 -6.77 -30.52 -26.12
CA GLN A 145 -6.93 -31.94 -25.77
C GLN A 145 -8.35 -32.44 -26.03
N GLY A 146 -9.38 -31.71 -25.59
CA GLY A 146 -10.78 -32.08 -25.83
C GLY A 146 -11.14 -32.13 -27.32
N MET A 147 -10.67 -31.15 -28.10
CA MET A 147 -10.85 -31.12 -29.55
C MET A 147 -10.10 -32.25 -30.25
N ALA A 148 -8.88 -32.60 -29.81
CA ALA A 148 -8.14 -33.73 -30.36
C ALA A 148 -8.86 -35.06 -30.11
N ALA A 149 -9.41 -35.26 -28.91
CA ALA A 149 -10.21 -36.44 -28.57
C ALA A 149 -11.50 -36.53 -29.40
N ALA A 150 -12.21 -35.40 -29.56
CA ALA A 150 -13.40 -35.33 -30.41
C ALA A 150 -13.06 -35.71 -31.85
N LYS A 151 -12.00 -35.11 -32.42
CA LYS A 151 -11.53 -35.41 -33.78
C LYS A 151 -11.23 -36.89 -33.96
N TRP A 152 -10.50 -37.50 -33.02
CA TRP A 152 -10.15 -38.92 -33.12
C TRP A 152 -11.39 -39.83 -33.10
N SER A 153 -12.38 -39.52 -32.27
CA SER A 153 -13.64 -40.28 -32.22
C SER A 153 -14.46 -40.16 -33.51
N LEU A 154 -14.46 -38.97 -34.13
CA LEU A 154 -15.08 -38.74 -35.45
C LEU A 154 -14.36 -39.53 -36.55
N GLU A 155 -13.02 -39.52 -36.58
CA GLU A 155 -12.21 -40.28 -37.55
C GLU A 155 -12.39 -41.80 -37.42
N ALA A 156 -12.65 -42.29 -36.21
CA ALA A 156 -12.96 -43.70 -35.95
C ALA A 156 -14.41 -44.10 -36.33
N GLY A 157 -15.20 -43.20 -36.92
CA GLY A 157 -16.59 -43.46 -37.32
C GLY A 157 -17.60 -43.37 -36.17
N SER A 158 -17.18 -42.99 -34.96
CA SER A 158 -18.05 -42.84 -33.78
C SER A 158 -18.61 -41.42 -33.69
N VAL A 159 -19.43 -41.04 -34.68
CA VAL A 159 -19.90 -39.66 -34.87
C VAL A 159 -20.59 -39.08 -33.64
N ASP A 160 -21.52 -39.82 -33.02
CA ASP A 160 -22.25 -39.35 -31.84
C ASP A 160 -21.32 -39.15 -30.62
N ALA A 161 -20.29 -39.98 -30.47
CA ALA A 161 -19.33 -39.84 -29.38
C ALA A 161 -18.42 -38.64 -29.61
N GLY A 162 -17.94 -38.43 -30.84
CA GLY A 162 -17.13 -37.26 -31.19
C GLY A 162 -17.87 -35.94 -31.02
N LEU A 163 -19.15 -35.88 -31.43
CA LEU A 163 -20.00 -34.69 -31.23
C LEU A 163 -20.21 -34.39 -29.74
N ARG A 164 -20.49 -35.41 -28.91
CA ARG A 164 -20.63 -35.22 -27.46
C ARG A 164 -19.36 -34.66 -26.82
N VAL A 165 -18.19 -35.20 -27.17
CA VAL A 165 -16.90 -34.73 -26.63
C VAL A 165 -16.63 -33.28 -27.04
N LEU A 166 -16.99 -32.91 -28.27
CA LEU A 166 -16.85 -31.53 -28.75
C LEU A 166 -17.76 -30.56 -28.01
N ASP A 167 -19.05 -30.90 -27.84
CA ASP A 167 -20.02 -30.07 -27.12
C ASP A 167 -19.62 -29.88 -25.65
N ASP A 168 -19.20 -30.95 -24.97
CA ASP A 168 -18.67 -30.89 -23.60
C ASP A 168 -17.43 -29.99 -23.51
N THR A 169 -16.54 -30.06 -24.50
CA THR A 169 -15.31 -29.25 -24.54
C THR A 169 -15.65 -27.75 -24.72
N ILE A 170 -16.59 -27.44 -25.61
CA ILE A 170 -17.05 -26.06 -25.84
C ILE A 170 -17.76 -25.51 -24.59
N ALA A 171 -18.61 -26.30 -23.94
CA ALA A 171 -19.31 -25.92 -22.72
C ALA A 171 -18.33 -25.64 -21.58
N ARG A 172 -17.35 -26.53 -21.34
CA ARG A 172 -16.28 -26.32 -20.35
C ARG A 172 -15.42 -25.09 -20.68
N GLY A 173 -15.09 -24.89 -21.95
CA GLY A 173 -14.38 -23.69 -22.41
C GLY A 173 -15.12 -22.40 -22.06
N HIS A 174 -16.43 -22.35 -22.32
CA HIS A 174 -17.28 -21.22 -21.98
C HIS A 174 -17.33 -20.94 -20.47
N GLU A 175 -17.43 -21.97 -19.63
CA GLU A 175 -17.41 -21.81 -18.17
C GLU A 175 -16.07 -21.23 -17.68
N LEU A 176 -14.95 -21.77 -18.18
CA LEU A 176 -13.61 -21.33 -17.80
C LEU A 176 -13.34 -19.87 -18.21
N VAL A 177 -13.65 -19.50 -19.45
CA VAL A 177 -13.50 -18.12 -19.96
C VAL A 177 -14.41 -17.15 -19.20
N SER A 178 -15.66 -17.54 -18.92
CA SER A 178 -16.59 -16.73 -18.13
C SER A 178 -16.08 -16.51 -16.70
N GLY A 179 -15.42 -17.51 -16.11
CA GLY A 179 -14.74 -17.40 -14.82
C GLY A 179 -13.54 -16.44 -14.86
N LEU A 180 -12.78 -16.42 -15.96
CA LEU A 180 -11.63 -15.54 -16.16
C LEU A 180 -12.05 -14.07 -16.35
N ILE A 181 -13.04 -13.80 -17.21
CA ILE A 181 -13.59 -12.44 -17.42
C ILE A 181 -14.11 -11.86 -16.11
N ARG A 182 -14.83 -12.66 -15.32
CA ARG A 182 -15.38 -12.22 -14.02
C ARG A 182 -14.28 -11.83 -13.02
N ARG A 183 -13.14 -12.54 -13.03
CA ARG A 183 -11.99 -12.23 -12.16
C ARG A 183 -11.18 -11.03 -12.66
N ALA A 184 -10.97 -10.91 -13.97
CA ALA A 184 -10.32 -9.74 -14.57
C ALA A 184 -11.12 -8.45 -14.30
N ASP A 185 -12.45 -8.50 -14.42
CA ASP A 185 -13.34 -7.38 -14.14
C ASP A 185 -13.40 -7.01 -12.65
N MET A 186 -13.24 -8.00 -11.75
CA MET A 186 -13.07 -7.77 -10.32
C MET A 186 -11.70 -7.12 -9.99
N GLY A 187 -10.65 -7.41 -10.76
CA GLY A 187 -9.36 -6.75 -10.67
C GLY A 187 -9.40 -5.29 -11.11
N GLY A 188 -10.06 -5.00 -12.23
CA GLY A 188 -10.18 -3.64 -12.81
C GLY A 188 -10.97 -2.65 -11.95
N ARG A 189 -11.98 -3.12 -11.19
CA ARG A 189 -12.76 -2.26 -10.28
C ARG A 189 -12.00 -1.77 -9.03
N SER A 190 -10.72 -2.11 -8.90
CA SER A 190 -9.85 -1.68 -7.80
C SER A 190 -9.09 -0.37 -8.08
N GLU A 191 -9.18 0.17 -9.31
CA GLU A 191 -8.69 1.51 -9.60
C GLU A 191 -9.63 2.57 -9.00
N PRO A 192 -9.16 3.45 -8.11
CA PRO A 192 -10.00 4.54 -7.62
C PRO A 192 -10.35 5.43 -8.80
N LEU A 193 -11.64 5.74 -8.94
CA LEU A 193 -12.19 6.71 -9.89
C LEU A 193 -11.48 8.06 -9.73
N GLY A 194 -10.36 8.24 -10.43
CA GLY A 194 -9.72 9.50 -10.69
C GLY A 194 -10.58 10.26 -11.68
N GLU A 195 -11.45 11.10 -11.13
CA GLU A 195 -11.86 12.41 -11.66
C GLU A 195 -11.67 12.57 -13.18
N ARG A 196 -12.73 12.24 -13.93
CA ARG A 196 -12.87 12.73 -15.31
C ARG A 196 -13.00 14.26 -15.23
N VAL A 197 -11.91 14.95 -15.50
CA VAL A 197 -11.95 16.37 -15.87
C VAL A 197 -12.72 16.47 -17.17
N ASP A 198 -13.88 17.11 -17.11
CA ASP A 198 -14.72 17.46 -18.27
C ASP A 198 -14.05 18.63 -19.02
N PRO A 199 -13.66 18.46 -20.30
CA PRO A 199 -13.02 19.53 -21.06
C PRO A 199 -14.00 20.57 -21.63
N THR A 200 -15.28 20.59 -21.24
CA THR A 200 -16.29 21.45 -21.91
C THR A 200 -16.74 22.72 -21.17
N SER A 201 -16.16 23.08 -20.02
CA SER A 201 -16.57 24.29 -19.28
C SER A 201 -15.64 25.52 -19.47
N ARG A 202 -15.34 25.89 -20.72
CA ARG A 202 -14.88 27.26 -21.06
C ARG A 202 -15.72 27.82 -22.20
N GLY A 203 -16.86 28.39 -21.83
CA GLY A 203 -17.43 29.56 -22.50
C GLY A 203 -16.83 30.82 -21.92
#